data_AF-A0A847P758-F1
#
_entry.id   AF-A0A847P758-F1
#
_cell.length_a   1.000
_cell.length_b   1.000
_cell.length_c   1.000
_cell.angle_alpha   90.00
_cell.angle_beta   90.00
_cell.angle_gamma   90.00
#
_symmetry.space_group_name_H-M   'P 1'
#
loop_
_entity.id
_entity.type
_entity.pdbx_description
1 polymer ?
#
loop_
_entity_poly.entity_id
_entity_poly.type
_entity_poly.pdbx_seq_one_letter_code
_entity_poly.pdbx_strand_id
1 'polypeptide(L)'
;MRILWDFRLFSLGYRERGVGAYTLAVARAFSDMETSSEIFILGDKNSVPELIGLKKVRWIQYQCRDWKLDLIKIPLIIKRYKIDIFHYWIALGPLRQIGLGIYHPCTTVAT
;
A
#
# COMPACT_ATOMS: atom_id res chain seq x y z
N MET A 1 0.66 16.54 -0.13
CA MET A 1 0.90 15.39 -1.03
C MET A 1 0.12 14.19 -0.51
N ARG A 2 -0.52 13.43 -1.39
CA ARG A 2 -1.33 12.25 -1.05
C ARG A 2 -0.59 11.00 -1.48
N ILE A 3 -0.20 10.19 -0.52
CA ILE A 3 0.58 8.98 -0.75
C ILE A 3 -0.34 7.77 -0.52
N LEU A 4 -0.39 6.86 -1.47
CA LEU A 4 -1.03 5.55 -1.31
C LEU A 4 0.04 4.52 -0.98
N TRP A 5 -0.03 3.93 0.21
CA TRP A 5 0.80 2.83 0.67
C TRP A 5 0.11 1.50 0.36
N ASP A 6 0.75 0.69 -0.48
CA ASP A 6 0.25 -0.63 -0.87
C ASP A 6 0.65 -1.71 0.15
N PHE A 7 -0.26 -2.02 1.07
CA PHE A 7 -0.11 -3.05 2.10
C PHE A 7 -0.82 -4.37 1.72
N ARG A 8 -1.28 -4.53 0.48
CA ARG A 8 -2.07 -5.70 0.08
C ARG A 8 -1.27 -7.00 0.18
N LEU A 9 -0.05 -7.01 -0.32
CA LEU A 9 0.84 -8.17 -0.27
C LEU A 9 1.25 -8.52 1.17
N PHE A 10 1.51 -7.50 1.99
CA PHE A 10 1.69 -7.70 3.43
C PHE A 10 0.48 -8.40 4.04
N SER A 11 -0.73 -7.89 3.75
CA SER A 11 -1.99 -8.37 4.32
C SER A 11 -2.33 -9.81 3.96
N LEU A 12 -1.84 -10.32 2.83
CA LEU A 12 -2.26 -11.59 2.23
C LEU A 12 -1.22 -12.71 2.27
N GLY A 13 0.07 -12.42 2.45
CA GLY A 13 1.08 -13.48 2.38
C GLY A 13 2.46 -13.19 2.97
N TYR A 14 2.78 -11.93 3.27
CA TYR A 14 4.11 -11.56 3.74
C TYR A 14 4.19 -11.12 5.21
N ARG A 15 3.06 -11.00 5.92
CA ARG A 15 3.01 -10.55 7.33
C ARG A 15 4.07 -11.20 8.23
N GLU A 16 4.18 -12.53 8.18
CA GLU A 16 5.07 -13.30 9.06
C GLU A 16 6.46 -13.56 8.45
N ARG A 17 6.76 -12.98 7.27
CA ARG A 17 8.04 -13.17 6.58
C ARG A 17 8.97 -11.99 6.86
N GLY A 18 10.27 -12.19 6.66
CA GLY A 18 11.28 -11.13 6.87
C GLY A 18 10.98 -9.83 6.13
N VAL A 19 10.46 -9.92 4.90
CA VAL A 19 10.02 -8.74 4.12
C VAL A 19 8.82 -8.02 4.75
N GLY A 20 7.92 -8.73 5.43
CA GLY A 20 6.84 -8.13 6.20
C GLY A 20 7.38 -7.36 7.40
N ALA A 21 8.32 -7.96 8.15
CA ALA A 21 8.97 -7.28 9.27
C ALA A 21 9.69 -5.99 8.84
N TYR A 22 10.40 -6.03 7.70
CA TYR A 22 11.02 -4.85 7.09
C TYR A 22 9.99 -3.79 6.71
N THR A 23 8.95 -4.16 5.97
CA THR A 23 7.85 -3.25 5.56
C THR A 23 7.26 -2.53 6.76
N LEU A 24 7.00 -3.27 7.85
CA LEU A 24 6.41 -2.70 9.06
C LEU A 24 7.37 -1.76 9.78
N ALA A 25 8.66 -2.11 9.86
CA ALA A 25 9.67 -1.27 10.49
C ALA A 25 9.83 0.07 9.74
N VAL A 26 9.87 0.04 8.41
CA VAL A 26 9.98 1.27 7.60
C VAL A 26 8.71 2.10 7.72
N ALA A 27 7.52 1.48 7.67
CA ALA A 27 6.26 2.20 7.83
C ALA A 27 6.15 2.92 9.19
N ARG A 28 6.65 2.31 10.27
CA ARG A 28 6.75 2.95 11.60
C ARG A 28 7.73 4.11 11.60
N ALA A 29 8.91 3.93 11.01
CA ALA A 29 9.88 5.01 10.91
C ALA A 29 9.32 6.23 10.16
N PHE A 30 8.57 6.00 9.08
CA PHE A 30 7.90 7.07 8.33
C PHE A 30 6.72 7.70 9.09
N SER A 31 5.99 6.93 9.90
CA SER A 31 4.86 7.47 10.66
C SER A 31 5.27 8.39 11.79
N ASP A 32 6.48 8.17 12.32
CA ASP A 32 7.06 9.00 13.38
C ASP A 32 7.66 10.30 12.83
N MET A 33 7.83 10.41 11.51
CA MET A 33 8.23 11.64 10.85
C MET A 33 7.05 12.61 10.75
N GLU A 34 7.27 13.88 11.12
CA GLU A 34 6.30 14.93 10.80
C GLU A 34 6.24 15.14 9.29
N THR A 35 5.25 14.54 8.65
CA THR A 35 4.95 14.77 7.25
C THR A 35 3.70 15.64 7.12
N SER A 36 3.72 16.60 6.19
CA SER A 36 2.53 17.32 5.72
C SER A 36 1.71 16.49 4.73
N SER A 37 2.07 15.21 4.50
CA SER A 37 1.43 14.34 3.53
C SER A 37 0.23 13.61 4.14
N GLU A 38 -0.83 13.43 3.35
CA GLU A 38 -1.94 12.54 3.70
C GLU A 38 -1.59 11.12 3.23
N ILE A 39 -1.59 10.16 4.16
CA ILE A 39 -1.26 8.76 3.86
C ILE A 39 -2.54 7.96 3.76
N PHE A 40 -2.72 7.28 2.64
CA PHE A 40 -3.78 6.30 2.40
C PHE A 40 -3.18 4.90 2.44
N ILE A 41 -3.73 4.00 3.25
CA ILE A 41 -3.26 2.62 3.34
C ILE A 41 -4.24 1.72 2.60
N LEU A 42 -3.76 1.02 1.57
CA LEU A 42 -4.51 0.03 0.82
C LEU A 42 -4.18 -1.37 1.34
N GLY A 43 -5.09 -2.00 2.07
CA GLY A 43 -4.84 -3.32 2.66
C GLY A 43 -5.98 -3.78 3.57
N ASP A 44 -5.75 -4.89 4.28
CA ASP A 44 -6.65 -5.33 5.35
C ASP A 44 -6.14 -4.80 6.69
N LYS A 45 -6.93 -3.90 7.30
CA LYS A 45 -6.62 -3.32 8.62
C LYS A 45 -6.39 -4.39 9.69
N ASN A 46 -7.11 -5.51 9.63
CA ASN A 46 -7.01 -6.57 10.62
C ASN A 46 -5.69 -7.35 10.51
N SER A 47 -5.07 -7.32 9.33
CA SER A 47 -3.78 -7.95 9.09
C SER A 47 -2.61 -7.08 9.51
N VAL A 48 -2.80 -5.78 9.73
CA VAL A 48 -1.73 -4.83 10.12
C VAL A 48 -2.17 -3.94 11.29
N PRO A 49 -2.53 -4.53 12.45
CA PRO A 49 -3.05 -3.79 13.59
C PRO A 49 -2.10 -2.71 14.10
N GLU A 50 -0.79 -2.91 13.92
CA GLU A 50 0.26 -2.01 14.37
C GLU A 50 0.24 -0.65 13.63
N LEU A 51 -0.36 -0.60 12.44
CA LEU A 51 -0.50 0.64 11.66
C LEU A 51 -1.84 1.36 11.92
N ILE A 52 -2.78 0.74 12.63
CA ILE A 52 -4.09 1.34 12.92
C ILE A 52 -3.93 2.56 13.85
N GLY A 53 -2.96 2.53 14.75
CA GLY A 53 -2.70 3.60 15.71
C GLY A 53 -1.94 4.80 15.16
N LEU A 54 -1.50 4.76 13.88
CA LEU A 54 -0.73 5.86 13.30
C LEU A 54 -1.61 7.10 13.14
N LYS A 55 -1.13 8.23 13.68
CA LYS A 55 -1.81 9.52 13.51
C LYS A 55 -1.81 9.88 12.01
N LYS A 56 -2.96 10.33 11.51
CA LYS A 56 -3.14 10.89 10.15
C LYS A 56 -3.09 9.90 8.97
N VAL A 57 -3.38 8.61 9.18
CA VAL A 57 -3.57 7.65 8.08
C VAL A 57 -5.05 7.41 7.76
N ARG A 58 -5.37 7.20 6.48
CA ARG A 58 -6.71 6.84 5.99
C ARG A 58 -6.70 5.44 5.40
N TRP A 59 -7.50 4.55 5.97
CA TRP A 59 -7.60 3.17 5.48
C TRP A 59 -8.56 3.06 4.30
N ILE A 60 -8.10 2.36 3.27
CA ILE A 60 -8.92 1.90 2.15
C ILE A 60 -8.99 0.38 2.29
N GLN A 61 -10.11 -0.09 2.86
CA GLN A 61 -10.31 -1.52 3.07
C GLN A 61 -10.22 -2.22 1.72
N TYR A 62 -9.38 -3.25 1.69
CA TYR A 62 -9.14 -4.00 0.49
C TYR A 62 -9.14 -5.49 0.79
N GLN A 63 -9.98 -6.20 0.07
CA GLN A 63 -10.07 -7.65 0.07
C GLN A 63 -9.97 -8.07 -1.39
N CYS A 64 -8.81 -8.58 -1.81
CA CYS A 64 -8.65 -9.09 -3.17
C CYS A 64 -8.29 -10.54 -3.19
N ARG A 65 -8.92 -11.21 -4.15
CA ARG A 65 -8.70 -12.60 -4.50
C ARG A 65 -8.28 -12.75 -5.97
N ASP A 66 -8.29 -11.66 -6.77
CA ASP A 66 -8.03 -11.68 -8.21
C ASP A 66 -7.26 -10.45 -8.71
N TRP A 67 -6.02 -10.67 -9.17
CA TRP A 67 -5.11 -9.65 -9.70
C TRP A 67 -5.64 -8.92 -10.95
N LYS A 68 -6.52 -9.54 -11.74
CA LYS A 68 -7.09 -8.89 -12.94
C LYS A 68 -7.97 -7.71 -12.57
N LEU A 69 -8.74 -7.84 -11.47
CA LEU A 69 -9.59 -6.77 -10.97
C LEU A 69 -8.77 -5.58 -10.47
N ASP A 70 -7.53 -5.81 -10.04
CA ASP A 70 -6.64 -4.76 -9.55
C ASP A 70 -6.16 -3.82 -10.65
N LEU A 71 -6.00 -4.33 -11.87
CA LEU A 71 -5.68 -3.51 -13.04
C LEU A 71 -6.71 -2.39 -13.26
N ILE A 72 -7.94 -2.59 -12.81
CA ILE A 72 -9.03 -1.59 -12.92
C ILE A 72 -9.21 -0.85 -11.60
N LYS A 73 -9.25 -1.56 -10.47
CA LYS A 73 -9.55 -0.96 -9.16
C LYS A 73 -8.47 0.02 -8.70
N ILE A 74 -7.19 -0.29 -8.89
CA ILE A 74 -6.11 0.58 -8.41
C ILE A 74 -6.14 1.94 -9.12
N PRO A 75 -6.20 2.03 -10.47
CA PRO A 75 -6.37 3.33 -11.13
C PRO A 75 -7.60 4.10 -10.67
N LEU A 76 -8.72 3.42 -10.43
CA LEU A 76 -9.94 4.06 -9.91
C LEU A 76 -9.75 4.61 -8.49
N ILE A 77 -9.04 3.89 -7.61
CA ILE A 77 -8.66 4.37 -6.28
C ILE A 77 -7.77 5.60 -6.41
N ILE A 78 -6.72 5.54 -7.23
CA ILE A 78 -5.80 6.65 -7.47
C ILE A 78 -6.56 7.90 -7.93
N LYS A 79 -7.47 7.75 -8.91
CA LYS A 79 -8.32 8.84 -9.40
C LYS A 79 -9.28 9.36 -8.33
N ARG A 80 -9.96 8.47 -7.60
CA ARG A 80 -10.95 8.82 -6.57
C ARG A 80 -10.35 9.63 -5.43
N TYR A 81 -9.18 9.22 -4.94
CA TYR A 81 -8.53 9.86 -3.80
C TYR A 81 -7.53 10.96 -4.21
N LYS A 82 -7.32 11.16 -5.52
CA LYS A 82 -6.33 12.10 -6.09
C LYS A 82 -4.94 11.81 -5.52
N ILE A 83 -4.49 10.57 -5.68
CA ILE A 83 -3.20 10.12 -5.18
C ILE A 83 -2.07 10.69 -6.04
N ASP A 84 -1.07 11.29 -5.41
CA ASP A 84 0.10 11.90 -6.05
C ASP A 84 1.24 10.88 -6.19
N ILE A 85 1.45 10.05 -5.15
CA ILE A 85 2.47 9.01 -5.10
C ILE A 85 1.82 7.67 -4.75
N PHE A 86 2.15 6.64 -5.52
CA PHE A 86 1.83 5.27 -5.19
C PHE A 86 3.09 4.52 -4.77
N HIS A 87 3.13 4.11 -3.51
CA HIS A 87 4.28 3.47 -2.89
C HIS A 87 3.99 1.98 -2.65
N TYR A 88 4.83 1.14 -3.22
CA TYR A 88 4.80 -0.31 -3.07
C TYR A 88 5.89 -0.76 -2.10
N TRP A 89 5.47 -1.34 -0.99
CA TRP A 89 6.37 -1.86 0.04
C TRP A 89 7.05 -3.17 -0.33
N ILE A 90 6.48 -3.85 -1.33
CA ILE A 90 6.96 -5.13 -1.81
C ILE A 90 6.79 -5.10 -3.33
N ALA A 91 7.85 -4.70 -4.04
CA ALA A 91 7.92 -4.81 -5.50
C ALA A 91 8.22 -6.23 -5.98
N LEU A 92 8.11 -7.21 -5.09
CA LEU A 92 8.12 -8.62 -5.45
C LEU A 92 6.70 -8.94 -5.90
N GLY A 93 6.52 -9.01 -7.22
CA GLY A 93 5.34 -9.64 -7.79
C GLY A 93 5.08 -10.98 -7.09
N PRO A 94 3.84 -11.49 -7.08
CA PRO A 94 3.61 -12.83 -6.59
C PRO A 94 4.47 -13.78 -7.41
N LEU A 95 4.46 -15.03 -6.99
CA LEU A 95 4.63 -16.20 -7.85
C LEU A 95 3.80 -16.15 -9.17
N ARG A 96 2.97 -15.11 -9.38
CA ARG A 96 2.32 -14.65 -10.62
C ARG A 96 2.16 -13.11 -10.61
N GLN A 97 3.06 -12.39 -11.28
CA GLN A 97 3.03 -10.93 -11.58
C GLN A 97 1.69 -10.20 -11.28
N ILE A 98 1.58 -9.56 -10.11
CA ILE A 98 0.67 -8.42 -9.93
C ILE A 98 1.35 -7.34 -10.74
N GLY A 99 0.70 -6.92 -11.82
CA GLY A 99 1.19 -5.84 -12.63
C GLY A 99 1.50 -4.65 -11.73
N LEU A 100 2.79 -4.29 -11.65
CA LEU A 100 3.19 -2.90 -11.48
C LEU A 100 2.25 -2.12 -12.38
N GLY A 101 1.45 -1.21 -11.84
CA GLY A 101 0.36 -0.58 -12.57
C GLY A 101 0.93 0.18 -13.77
N ILE A 102 1.00 -0.45 -14.94
CA ILE A 102 1.58 0.14 -16.15
C ILE A 102 0.75 1.36 -16.62
N TYR A 103 -0.40 1.63 -15.99
CA TYR A 103 -1.41 2.57 -16.47
C TYR A 103 -1.91 3.61 -15.43
N HIS A 104 -1.24 3.81 -14.29
CA HIS A 104 -1.65 4.87 -13.36
C HIS A 104 -0.87 6.19 -13.59
N PRO A 105 -1.52 7.37 -13.47
CA PRO A 105 -0.92 8.66 -13.80
C PRO A 105 -0.02 9.25 -12.70
N CYS A 106 0.11 8.57 -11.55
CA CYS A 106 0.85 9.07 -10.39
C CYS A 106 2.31 8.59 -10.38
N THR A 107 3.15 9.27 -9.60
CA THR A 107 4.55 8.85 -9.39
C THR A 107 4.59 7.54 -8.62
N THR A 108 5.40 6.58 -9.05
CA THR A 108 5.52 5.28 -8.39
C THR A 108 6.86 5.11 -7.73
N VAL A 109 6.83 4.68 -6.48
CA VAL A 109 8.03 4.34 -5.70
C VAL A 109 7.88 2.89 -5.23
N ALA A 110 8.96 2.14 -5.35
CA ALA A 110 9.06 0.76 -4.91
C ALA A 110 10.25 0.64 -3.97
N THR A 111 10.06 -0.02 -2.83
CA THR A 111 11.12 -0.36 -1.86
C THR A 111 11.01 -1.81 -1.42
#